data_AF-A0A195DY32-F1
#
_entry.id   AF-A0A195DY32-F1
#
_cell.length_a   1.000
_cell.length_b   1.000
_cell.length_c   1.000
_cell.angle_alpha   90.00
_cell.angle_beta   90.00
_cell.angle_gamma   90.00
#
_symmetry.space_group_name_H-M   'P 1'
#
loop_
_entity.id
_entity.type
_entity.pdbx_description
1 polymer ?
#
loop_
_entity_poly.entity_id
_entity_poly.type
_entity_poly.pdbx_seq_one_letter_code
_entity_poly.pdbx_strand_id
1 'polypeptide(L)'
;MFSAAVDLYDVPPAWWETDCVKYGLSYTPVRSRLTLLMGSNVVRLTDRKYMMLLASRLQEDYEAQQKARIERKKLKAVSIVPQLNELLPRSFLKTTRRRRECEPKFHAFAAQMCKQLPQMLLANDSEPHFKF
;
A
#
# COMPACT_ATOMS: atom_id res chain seq x y z
N MET A 1 -24.84 15.50 -24.80
CA MET A 1 -24.56 16.74 -25.57
C MET A 1 -23.72 17.63 -24.68
N PHE A 2 -22.46 17.88 -25.04
CA PHE A 2 -21.62 18.86 -24.34
C PHE A 2 -21.92 20.22 -24.97
N SER A 3 -22.57 21.12 -24.21
CA SER A 3 -22.90 22.46 -24.69
C SER A 3 -21.64 23.31 -24.67
N ALA A 4 -21.14 23.66 -25.86
CA ALA A 4 -20.02 24.57 -26.05
C ALA A 4 -20.56 26.01 -26.10
N ALA A 5 -20.46 26.76 -24.99
CA ALA A 5 -20.82 28.18 -24.99
C ALA A 5 -20.25 28.99 -23.81
N VAL A 6 -19.06 28.68 -23.30
CA VAL A 6 -18.34 29.61 -22.41
C VAL A 6 -16.87 29.59 -22.80
N ASP A 7 -16.42 30.68 -23.42
CA ASP A 7 -15.00 30.93 -23.64
C ASP A 7 -14.33 31.13 -22.27
N LEU A 8 -13.40 30.25 -21.91
CA LEU A 8 -12.75 30.21 -20.59
C LEU A 8 -11.78 31.39 -20.37
N TYR A 9 -11.60 32.26 -21.36
CA TYR A 9 -10.63 33.35 -21.36
C TYR A 9 -11.23 34.75 -21.12
N ASP A 10 -12.55 34.93 -21.21
CA ASP A 10 -13.18 36.25 -21.04
C ASP A 10 -13.28 36.69 -19.58
N VAL A 11 -13.49 35.73 -18.66
CA VAL A 11 -13.43 35.93 -17.21
C VAL A 11 -12.83 34.66 -16.63
N PRO A 12 -11.64 34.70 -15.99
CA PRO A 12 -11.09 33.53 -15.31
C PRO A 12 -12.12 33.10 -14.25
N PRO A 13 -12.78 31.94 -14.40
CA PRO A 13 -13.73 31.50 -13.41
C PRO A 13 -12.96 31.34 -12.10
N ALA A 14 -13.54 31.86 -11.02
CA ALA A 14 -12.95 31.65 -9.72
C ALA A 14 -12.87 30.14 -9.49
N TRP A 15 -11.68 29.63 -9.18
CA TRP A 15 -11.45 28.18 -9.09
C TRP A 15 -12.31 27.49 -8.01
N TRP A 16 -12.95 28.26 -7.13
CA TRP A 16 -13.90 27.82 -6.12
C TRP A 16 -15.38 27.81 -6.57
N GLU A 17 -15.73 28.40 -7.72
CA GLU A 17 -17.11 28.47 -8.24
C GLU A 17 -17.45 27.35 -9.23
N THR A 18 -16.45 26.66 -9.78
CA THR A 18 -16.65 25.59 -10.76
C THR A 18 -16.71 24.21 -10.09
N ASP A 19 -17.50 23.30 -10.66
CA ASP A 19 -17.61 21.91 -10.22
C ASP A 19 -16.23 21.24 -10.09
N CYS A 20 -15.77 21.10 -8.84
CA CYS A 20 -14.61 20.38 -8.33
C CYS A 20 -13.49 20.10 -9.34
N VAL A 21 -12.39 20.85 -9.23
CA VAL A 21 -11.14 20.64 -9.97
C VAL A 21 -10.77 19.15 -10.00
N LYS A 22 -10.59 18.59 -11.20
CA LYS A 22 -10.18 17.19 -11.40
C LYS A 22 -8.68 17.13 -11.64
N TYR A 23 -7.99 16.28 -10.90
CA TYR A 23 -6.57 16.02 -11.05
C TYR A 23 -6.33 14.61 -11.58
N GLY A 24 -5.51 14.50 -12.62
CA GLY A 24 -4.97 13.24 -13.09
C GLY A 24 -3.60 12.99 -12.48
N LEU A 25 -3.41 11.84 -11.82
CA LEU A 25 -2.10 11.46 -11.32
C LEU A 25 -1.22 10.98 -12.48
N SER A 26 -0.09 11.68 -12.68
CA SER A 26 0.84 11.47 -13.81
C SER A 26 1.89 10.40 -13.54
N TYR A 27 2.25 10.17 -12.28
CA TYR A 27 3.28 9.19 -11.91
C TYR A 27 2.82 7.76 -12.25
N THR A 28 3.53 7.12 -13.19
CA THR A 28 3.12 5.87 -13.85
C THR A 28 2.76 4.74 -12.88
N PRO A 29 3.54 4.44 -11.83
CA PRO A 29 3.20 3.38 -10.88
C PRO A 29 1.89 3.66 -10.14
N VAL A 30 1.69 4.89 -9.67
CA VAL A 30 0.46 5.29 -8.97
C VAL A 30 -0.72 5.29 -9.94
N ARG A 31 -0.53 5.81 -11.15
CA ARG A 31 -1.55 5.79 -12.21
C ARG A 31 -2.04 4.37 -12.48
N SER A 32 -1.13 3.44 -12.76
CA SER A 32 -1.48 2.04 -13.05
C SER A 32 -2.22 1.38 -11.90
N ARG A 33 -1.77 1.61 -10.65
CA ARG A 33 -2.39 1.03 -9.46
C ARG A 33 -3.77 1.60 -9.17
N LEU A 34 -3.96 2.90 -9.37
CA LEU A 34 -5.27 3.53 -9.23
C LEU A 34 -6.24 3.09 -10.32
N THR A 35 -5.79 3.00 -11.57
CA THR A 35 -6.63 2.44 -12.64
C THR A 35 -7.04 1.00 -12.34
N LEU A 36 -6.14 0.18 -11.78
CA LEU A 36 -6.46 -1.20 -11.38
C LEU A 36 -7.48 -1.26 -10.23
N LEU A 37 -7.26 -0.49 -9.16
CA LEU A 37 -8.10 -0.54 -7.96
C LEU A 37 -9.41 0.22 -8.12
N MET A 38 -9.40 1.38 -8.76
CA MET A 38 -10.52 2.32 -8.83
C MET A 38 -11.16 2.42 -10.22
N GLY A 39 -10.49 1.95 -11.28
CA GLY A 39 -10.94 2.08 -12.66
C GLY A 39 -10.51 3.38 -13.34
N SER A 40 -10.13 4.41 -12.57
CA SER A 40 -9.67 5.70 -13.08
C SER A 40 -8.52 6.27 -12.25
N ASN A 41 -7.63 7.01 -12.90
CA ASN A 41 -6.54 7.77 -12.27
C ASN A 41 -6.86 9.27 -12.10
N VAL A 42 -8.05 9.69 -12.53
CA VAL A 42 -8.57 11.05 -12.40
C VAL A 42 -9.41 11.12 -11.15
N VAL A 43 -9.11 12.09 -10.29
CA VAL A 43 -9.72 12.26 -8.97
C VAL A 43 -10.17 13.70 -8.81
N ARG A 44 -11.34 13.92 -8.21
CA ARG A 44 -11.81 15.26 -7.85
C ARG A 44 -11.07 15.75 -6.61
N LEU A 45 -10.74 17.04 -6.58
CA LEU A 45 -10.20 17.69 -5.40
C LEU A 45 -11.15 17.46 -4.22
N THR A 46 -10.61 16.96 -3.11
CA THR A 46 -11.29 16.70 -1.83
C THR A 46 -12.52 15.77 -1.87
N ASP A 47 -12.56 14.80 -2.79
CA ASP A 47 -13.63 13.78 -2.78
C ASP A 47 -13.44 12.74 -1.66
N ARG A 48 -14.11 12.97 -0.52
CA ARG A 48 -14.10 12.08 0.64
C ARG A 48 -14.62 10.68 0.30
N LYS A 49 -15.66 10.56 -0.53
CA LYS A 49 -16.24 9.24 -0.87
C LYS A 49 -15.24 8.41 -1.66
N TYR A 50 -14.58 9.04 -2.62
CA TYR A 50 -13.49 8.41 -3.38
C TYR A 50 -12.36 7.94 -2.45
N MET A 51 -11.90 8.79 -1.53
CA MET A 51 -10.80 8.44 -0.62
C MET A 51 -11.15 7.29 0.34
N MET A 52 -12.37 7.27 0.87
CA MET A 52 -12.86 6.16 1.71
C MET A 52 -12.91 4.84 0.94
N LEU A 53 -13.42 4.87 -0.29
CA LEU A 53 -13.50 3.68 -1.14
C LEU A 53 -12.09 3.18 -1.53
N LEU A 54 -11.19 4.10 -1.88
CA LEU A 54 -9.80 3.77 -2.18
C LEU A 54 -9.11 3.09 -1.00
N ALA A 55 -9.32 3.57 0.22
CA ALA A 55 -8.77 2.97 1.43
C ALA A 55 -9.27 1.52 1.64
N SER A 56 -10.56 1.27 1.47
CA SER A 56 -11.14 -0.09 1.54
C SER A 56 -10.49 -1.03 0.53
N ARG A 57 -10.42 -0.61 -0.74
CA ARG A 57 -9.85 -1.44 -1.82
C ARG A 57 -8.36 -1.71 -1.64
N LEU A 58 -7.60 -0.75 -1.12
CA LEU A 58 -6.19 -0.95 -0.79
C LEU A 58 -6.02 -2.00 0.32
N GLN A 59 -6.88 -1.96 1.34
CA GLN A 59 -6.86 -2.94 2.41
C GLN A 59 -7.21 -4.34 1.89
N GLU A 60 -8.26 -4.46 1.09
CA GLU A 60 -8.68 -5.72 0.46
C GLU A 60 -7.58 -6.33 -0.43
N ASP A 61 -6.92 -5.51 -1.27
CA ASP A 61 -5.79 -5.93 -2.12
C ASP A 61 -4.62 -6.45 -1.26
N TYR A 62 -4.28 -5.74 -0.18
CA TYR A 62 -3.22 -6.16 0.74
C TYR A 62 -3.55 -7.49 1.41
N GLU A 63 -4.79 -7.66 1.90
CA GLU A 63 -5.23 -8.90 2.53
C GLU A 63 -5.24 -10.07 1.55
N ALA A 64 -5.70 -9.87 0.31
CA ALA A 64 -5.68 -10.88 -0.74
C ALA A 64 -4.24 -11.31 -1.07
N GLN A 65 -3.33 -10.36 -1.23
CA GLN A 65 -1.91 -10.64 -1.46
C GLN A 65 -1.29 -11.41 -0.28
N GLN A 66 -1.63 -11.03 0.95
CA GLN A 66 -1.12 -11.68 2.13
C GLN A 66 -1.64 -13.13 2.24
N LYS A 67 -2.93 -13.36 1.99
CA LYS A 67 -3.52 -14.71 1.93
C LYS A 67 -2.85 -15.58 0.88
N ALA A 68 -2.67 -15.06 -0.34
CA ALA A 68 -1.98 -15.76 -1.42
C ALA A 68 -0.52 -16.12 -1.04
N ARG A 69 0.18 -15.24 -0.32
CA ARG A 69 1.54 -15.53 0.19
C ARG A 69 1.54 -16.64 1.24
N ILE A 70 0.56 -16.65 2.13
CA ILE A 70 0.41 -17.70 3.15
C ILE A 70 0.11 -19.04 2.47
N GLU A 71 -0.83 -19.08 1.53
CA GLU A 71 -1.18 -20.30 0.80
C GLU A 71 -0.01 -20.87 0.01
N ARG A 72 0.74 -20.02 -0.71
CA ARG A 72 1.97 -20.43 -1.38
C ARG A 72 3.00 -21.04 -0.42
N LYS A 73 3.13 -20.49 0.80
CA LYS A 73 4.00 -21.07 1.83
C LYS A 73 3.50 -22.42 2.34
N LYS A 74 2.18 -22.56 2.56
CA LYS A 74 1.56 -23.84 2.94
C LYS A 74 1.81 -24.90 1.89
N LEU A 75 1.55 -24.60 0.61
CA LEU A 75 1.81 -25.52 -0.51
C LEU A 75 3.30 -25.91 -0.59
N LYS A 76 4.21 -24.96 -0.39
CA LYS A 76 5.65 -25.26 -0.39
C LYS A 76 6.05 -26.19 0.77
N ALA A 77 5.47 -26.00 1.95
CA ALA A 77 5.75 -26.83 3.12
C ALA A 77 5.18 -28.25 2.97
N VAL A 78 4.02 -28.39 2.32
CA VAL A 78 3.33 -29.69 2.11
C VAL A 78 3.83 -30.41 0.86
N SER A 79 4.44 -29.71 -0.10
CA SER A 79 5.01 -30.35 -1.30
C SER A 79 6.09 -31.36 -0.94
N ILE A 80 6.33 -32.37 -1.78
CA ILE A 80 7.39 -33.39 -1.61
C ILE A 80 8.80 -32.79 -1.80
N VAL A 81 8.87 -31.55 -2.29
CA VAL A 81 10.11 -30.84 -2.60
C VAL A 81 11.09 -30.68 -1.41
N PRO A 82 10.66 -30.41 -0.16
CA PRO A 82 11.54 -30.39 1.00
C PRO A 82 12.18 -31.75 1.27
N GLN A 83 11.38 -32.84 1.22
CA GLN A 83 11.87 -34.21 1.41
C GLN A 83 12.83 -34.61 0.28
N LEU A 84 12.53 -34.26 -0.98
CA LEU A 84 13.44 -34.51 -2.09
C LEU A 84 14.73 -33.67 -1.99
N ASN A 85 14.65 -32.44 -1.49
CA ASN A 85 15.84 -31.62 -1.26
C ASN A 85 16.74 -32.18 -0.16
N GLU A 86 16.19 -32.89 0.83
CA GLU A 86 16.97 -33.59 1.86
C GLU A 86 17.68 -34.84 1.30
N LEU A 87 17.07 -35.50 0.31
CA LEU A 87 17.63 -36.68 -0.36
C LEU A 87 18.61 -36.35 -1.48
N LEU A 88 18.58 -35.12 -2.00
CA LEU A 88 19.45 -34.69 -3.10
C LEU A 88 20.83 -34.25 -2.58
N PRO A 89 21.95 -34.69 -3.21
CA PRO A 89 23.27 -34.21 -2.85
C PRO A 89 23.36 -32.68 -2.97
N ARG A 90 24.04 -32.02 -2.02
CA ARG A 90 24.17 -30.55 -1.94
C ARG A 90 24.69 -29.90 -3.23
N SER A 91 25.39 -30.65 -4.08
CA SER A 91 25.89 -30.22 -5.39
C SER A 91 24.77 -29.96 -6.42
N PHE A 92 23.62 -30.61 -6.30
CA PHE A 92 22.49 -30.50 -7.23
C PHE A 92 21.45 -29.47 -6.78
N LEU A 93 21.44 -29.09 -5.50
CA LEU A 93 20.65 -27.98 -5.02
C LEU A 93 21.25 -26.70 -5.61
N LYS A 94 20.66 -26.20 -6.71
CA LYS A 94 21.00 -24.88 -7.26
C LYS A 94 20.96 -23.91 -6.11
N THR A 95 22.14 -23.42 -5.71
CA THR A 95 22.28 -22.38 -4.71
C THR A 95 21.50 -21.19 -5.23
N THR A 96 20.25 -21.02 -4.76
CA THR A 96 19.50 -19.80 -4.98
C THR A 96 20.42 -18.69 -4.55
N ARG A 97 20.88 -17.86 -5.51
CA ARG A 97 21.88 -16.80 -5.37
C ARG A 97 22.12 -16.52 -3.90
N ARG A 98 23.30 -16.92 -3.37
CA ARG A 98 23.69 -16.66 -1.98
C ARG A 98 23.12 -15.29 -1.61
N ARG A 99 22.00 -15.26 -0.86
CA ARG A 99 21.65 -14.06 -0.13
C ARG A 99 22.91 -13.85 0.66
N ARG A 100 23.68 -12.80 0.35
CA ARG A 100 24.75 -12.38 1.26
C ARG A 100 24.11 -12.45 2.63
N GLU A 101 24.69 -13.23 3.53
CA GLU A 101 24.24 -13.24 4.91
C GLU A 101 24.27 -11.77 5.32
N CYS A 102 23.09 -11.16 5.36
CA CYS A 102 22.97 -9.86 5.95
C CYS A 102 23.22 -10.16 7.41
N GLU A 103 24.39 -9.76 7.91
CA GLU A 103 24.56 -9.67 9.34
C GLU A 103 23.34 -8.93 9.87
N PRO A 104 22.62 -9.51 10.86
CA PRO A 104 21.53 -8.80 11.50
C PRO A 104 22.15 -7.54 12.13
N LYS A 105 22.01 -6.40 11.45
CA LYS A 105 22.39 -5.12 12.01
C LYS A 105 21.53 -4.95 13.24
N PHE A 106 22.12 -5.17 14.41
CA PHE A 106 21.46 -4.95 15.69
C PHE A 106 21.21 -3.45 15.80
N HIS A 107 20.05 -3.01 15.33
CA HIS A 107 19.59 -1.65 15.51
C HIS A 107 19.16 -1.52 16.97
N ALA A 108 20.12 -1.35 17.87
CA ALA A 108 19.89 -1.24 19.32
C ALA A 108 18.80 -0.20 19.64
N PHE A 109 18.80 0.90 18.88
CA PHE A 109 17.78 1.94 18.95
C PHE A 109 16.37 1.43 18.56
N ALA A 110 16.25 0.69 17.45
CA ALA A 110 14.95 0.14 17.03
C ALA A 110 14.43 -0.91 18.04
N ALA A 111 15.33 -1.73 18.61
CA ALA A 111 14.97 -2.68 19.67
C ALA A 111 14.50 -1.99 20.95
N GLN A 112 15.11 -0.86 21.32
CA GLN A 112 14.65 -0.03 22.45
C GLN A 112 13.27 0.59 22.17
N MET A 113 13.08 1.18 20.99
CA MET A 113 11.79 1.73 20.57
C MET A 113 10.68 0.68 20.58
N CYS A 114 10.95 -0.53 20.08
CA CYS A 114 9.99 -1.64 20.10
C CYS A 114 9.61 -2.08 21.51
N LYS A 115 10.53 -2.00 22.49
CA LYS A 115 10.23 -2.30 23.90
C LYS A 115 9.37 -1.21 24.56
N GLN A 116 9.50 0.03 24.12
CA GLN A 116 8.74 1.18 24.63
C GLN A 116 7.38 1.34 23.93
N LEU A 117 7.21 0.75 22.75
CA LEU A 117 6.02 0.86 21.91
C LEU A 117 4.71 0.47 22.61
N PRO A 118 4.63 -0.62 23.40
CA PRO A 118 3.42 -0.96 24.14
C PRO A 118 3.01 0.10 25.15
N GLN A 119 4.00 0.71 25.84
CA GLN A 119 3.76 1.76 26.83
C GLN A 119 3.33 3.07 26.16
N MET A 120 3.93 3.42 25.02
CA MET A 120 3.52 4.57 24.22
C MET A 120 2.09 4.44 23.68
N LEU A 121 1.72 3.25 23.20
CA LEU A 121 0.36 3.03 22.68
C LEU A 121 -0.69 3.11 23.79
N LEU A 122 -0.38 2.60 24.98
CA LEU A 122 -1.28 2.67 26.14
C LEU A 122 -1.33 4.07 26.78
N ALA A 123 -0.27 4.87 26.68
CA ALA A 123 -0.22 6.23 27.21
C ALA A 123 -1.03 7.24 26.39
N ASN A 124 -1.28 6.97 25.10
CA ASN A 124 -2.10 7.86 24.25
C ASN A 124 -3.61 7.70 24.50
N ASP A 125 -4.04 6.65 25.20
CA ASP A 125 -5.45 6.42 25.54
C ASP A 125 -5.89 7.19 26.81
N SER A 126 -4.94 7.84 27.52
CA SER A 126 -5.19 8.53 28.79
C SER A 126 -5.07 10.05 28.74
N GLU A 127 -4.81 10.66 27.59
CA GLU A 127 -4.93 12.12 27.47
C GLU A 127 -6.38 12.55 27.24
N PRO A 128 -6.98 13.38 28.10
CA PRO A 128 -8.27 13.98 27.80
C PRO A 128 -8.09 14.97 26.65
N HIS A 129 -8.73 14.69 25.52
CA HIS A 129 -8.94 15.67 24.46
C HIS A 129 -9.65 16.90 25.05
N PHE A 130 -8.90 17.95 25.35
CA PHE A 130 -9.46 19.26 25.64
C PHE A 130 -10.15 19.76 24.37
N LYS A 131 -11.48 19.84 24.44
CA LYS A 131 -12.33 20.52 23.46
C LYS A 131 -12.05 22.02 23.53
N PHE A 132 -11.75 22.62 22.38
CA PHE A 132 -12.06 24.01 22.08
C PHE A 132 -12.94 24.03 20.84
#